data_AF-V2Y7P2-F1
#
_entry.id   AF-V2Y7P2-F1
#
_cell.length_a   1.000
_cell.length_b   1.000
_cell.length_c   1.000
_cell.angle_alpha   90.00
_cell.angle_beta   90.00
_cell.angle_gamma   90.00
#
_symmetry.space_group_name_H-M   'P 1'
#
loop_
_entity.id
_entity.type
_entity.pdbx_description
1 polymer ?
#
loop_
_entity_poly.entity_id
_entity_poly.type
_entity_poly.pdbx_seq_one_letter_code
_entity_poly.pdbx_strand_id
1 'polypeptide(L)'
;MSDPGCPVQSGFFVPTKTFFQKYSLFFGSFQLCVVEGLRKGKFYPLSRLRKEVNTMNEPERTEWQIRCAFNGFCKRTLKNESINAHRDLKKRQAHEINFSDLTPKEENQLYTCEDFFTEDKEEQTFFAGGKELSANLIADAIHSLPEEKRRAVLLYYFFDMSDAEIAALYQIPRSTVQYRRTSSFELLKRYLEEHAYDYPGW
;
A
#
# COMPACT_ATOMS: atom_id res chain seq x y z
N MET A 1 -1.43 -32.21 9.43
CA MET A 1 -0.39 -31.27 9.90
C MET A 1 -0.27 -30.23 8.82
N SER A 2 -0.97 -29.12 9.01
CA SER A 2 -1.06 -28.03 8.05
C SER A 2 -0.48 -26.82 8.77
N ASP A 3 0.71 -26.42 8.38
CA ASP A 3 1.34 -25.21 8.90
C ASP A 3 0.65 -23.95 8.34
N PRO A 4 0.69 -22.84 9.11
CA PRO A 4 -0.19 -21.70 8.94
C PRO A 4 0.38 -20.65 7.98
N GLY A 5 -0.53 -19.89 7.37
CA GLY A 5 -0.25 -18.94 6.30
C GLY A 5 0.77 -17.85 6.63
N CYS A 6 1.50 -17.46 5.58
CA CYS A 6 2.37 -16.30 5.55
C CYS A 6 1.61 -15.01 5.91
N PRO A 7 2.19 -14.12 6.74
CA PRO A 7 1.65 -12.80 7.00
C PRO A 7 1.98 -11.88 5.83
N VAL A 8 0.96 -11.46 5.06
CA VAL A 8 1.12 -10.39 4.07
C VAL A 8 1.38 -9.09 4.83
N GLN A 9 2.54 -8.51 4.56
CA GLN A 9 3.01 -7.26 5.14
C GLN A 9 2.01 -6.13 4.85
N SER A 10 1.42 -5.58 5.90
CA SER A 10 0.66 -4.35 5.85
C SER A 10 1.58 -3.22 5.39
N GLY A 11 1.37 -2.72 4.17
CA GLY A 11 1.98 -1.50 3.68
C GLY A 11 1.64 -0.34 4.62
N PHE A 12 2.68 0.22 5.22
CA PHE A 12 2.59 1.36 6.12
C PHE A 12 2.25 2.61 5.30
N PHE A 13 0.96 2.88 5.10
CA PHE A 13 0.52 4.15 4.53
C PHE A 13 0.71 5.23 5.61
N VAL A 14 1.81 5.98 5.49
CA VAL A 14 2.10 7.14 6.33
C VAL A 14 0.95 8.13 6.20
N PRO A 15 0.14 8.39 7.24
CA PRO A 15 -0.76 9.51 7.20
C PRO A 15 0.09 10.76 7.41
N THR A 16 0.09 11.65 6.42
CA THR A 16 0.63 13.00 6.54
C THR A 16 -0.08 13.72 7.69
N LYS A 17 0.57 13.64 8.85
CA LYS A 17 0.11 14.05 10.19
C LYS A 17 0.06 15.56 10.40
N THR A 18 -0.14 16.38 9.37
CA THR A 18 -0.03 17.84 9.50
C THR A 18 -1.31 18.64 9.29
N PHE A 19 -2.47 18.00 9.06
CA PHE A 19 -3.73 18.74 8.97
C PHE A 19 -4.78 18.41 10.05
N PHE A 20 -4.72 17.21 10.65
CA PHE A 20 -5.77 16.72 11.57
C PHE A 20 -5.50 16.90 13.06
N GLN A 21 -4.42 17.56 13.47
CA GLN A 21 -4.14 17.81 14.89
C GLN A 21 -4.76 19.13 15.43
N LYS A 22 -5.26 20.02 14.55
CA LYS A 22 -5.98 21.23 14.99
C LYS A 22 -7.49 21.04 15.18
N TYR A 23 -8.09 20.00 14.58
CA TYR A 23 -9.55 19.79 14.65
C TYR A 23 -9.98 18.63 15.57
N SER A 24 -9.07 17.73 15.95
CA SER A 24 -9.38 16.57 16.81
C SER A 24 -9.63 16.93 18.28
N LEU A 25 -9.04 18.02 18.80
CA LEU A 25 -9.27 18.46 20.18
C LEU A 25 -10.63 19.17 20.40
N PHE A 26 -11.45 19.36 19.35
CA PHE A 26 -12.76 20.01 19.48
C PHE A 26 -13.97 19.06 19.29
N PHE A 27 -13.79 17.88 18.69
CA PHE A 27 -14.92 17.01 18.30
C PHE A 27 -14.85 15.56 18.80
N GLY A 28 -13.85 15.19 19.62
CA GLY A 28 -13.67 13.83 20.14
C GLY A 28 -14.61 13.37 21.26
N SER A 29 -15.73 14.05 21.48
CA SER A 29 -16.70 13.70 22.53
C SER A 29 -18.13 14.04 22.09
N PHE A 30 -18.56 13.51 20.94
CA PHE A 30 -19.97 13.55 20.54
C PHE A 30 -20.67 12.21 20.78
N GLN A 31 -20.37 11.55 21.91
CA GLN A 31 -21.42 10.83 22.63
C GLN A 31 -22.31 11.89 23.28
N LEU A 32 -23.54 12.04 22.78
CA LEU A 32 -24.64 12.81 23.38
C LEU A 32 -24.24 14.12 24.11
N CYS A 33 -23.99 15.23 23.39
CA CYS A 33 -24.03 16.54 24.06
C CYS A 33 -24.08 17.82 23.19
N VAL A 34 -24.78 17.89 22.03
CA VAL A 34 -24.99 19.23 21.36
C VAL A 34 -26.43 19.44 20.88
N VAL A 35 -27.40 19.07 21.72
CA VAL A 35 -28.73 19.72 21.70
C VAL A 35 -29.05 20.38 23.05
N GLU A 36 -28.12 20.39 24.01
CA GLU A 36 -28.32 21.11 25.28
C GLU A 36 -27.96 22.60 25.23
N GLY A 37 -27.09 23.01 24.30
CA GLY A 37 -26.79 24.42 24.08
C GLY A 37 -27.96 25.23 23.50
N LEU A 38 -28.91 24.56 22.84
CA LEU A 38 -30.07 25.23 22.20
C LEU A 38 -31.27 25.40 23.15
N ARG A 39 -31.29 24.72 24.31
CA ARG A 39 -32.37 24.85 25.31
C ARG A 39 -32.05 25.79 26.47
N LYS A 40 -30.78 26.15 26.69
CA LYS A 40 -30.35 27.04 27.80
C LYS A 40 -30.15 28.51 27.40
N GLY A 41 -30.56 28.91 26.21
CA GLY A 41 -30.81 30.33 25.96
C GLY A 41 -32.06 30.72 26.74
N LYS A 42 -31.94 31.55 27.78
CA LYS A 42 -33.10 32.18 28.44
C LYS A 42 -34.03 32.70 27.34
N PHE A 43 -35.18 32.05 27.13
CA PHE A 43 -36.17 32.53 26.17
C PHE A 43 -36.78 33.78 26.78
N TYR A 44 -36.19 34.94 26.47
CA TYR A 44 -36.81 36.20 26.81
C TYR A 44 -38.03 36.34 25.89
N PRO A 45 -39.26 36.37 26.43
CA PRO A 45 -40.43 36.57 25.60
C PRO A 45 -40.25 37.88 24.82
N LEU A 46 -40.60 37.87 23.52
CA LEU A 46 -40.43 39.02 22.63
C LEU A 46 -41.03 40.32 23.19
N SER A 47 -42.06 40.20 24.03
CA SER A 47 -42.68 41.31 24.76
C SER A 47 -41.77 41.97 25.81
N ARG A 48 -40.90 41.19 26.49
CA ARG A 48 -39.94 41.70 27.49
C ARG A 48 -38.76 42.39 26.82
N LEU A 49 -38.22 41.77 25.77
CA LEU A 49 -37.17 42.38 24.93
C LEU A 49 -37.65 43.70 24.29
N ARG A 50 -38.90 43.75 23.81
CA ARG A 50 -39.49 44.97 23.23
C ARG A 50 -39.63 46.10 24.27
N LYS A 51 -40.01 45.77 25.51
CA LYS A 51 -40.07 46.76 26.60
C LYS A 51 -38.69 47.30 26.97
N GLU A 52 -37.69 46.42 27.09
CA GLU A 52 -36.30 46.80 27.44
C GLU A 52 -35.64 47.66 26.35
N VAL A 53 -35.84 47.35 25.07
CA VAL A 53 -35.29 48.12 23.93
C VAL A 53 -35.91 49.53 23.82
N ASN A 54 -37.18 49.68 24.19
CA ASN A 54 -37.87 50.97 24.18
C ASN A 54 -37.42 51.88 25.33
N THR A 55 -36.85 51.31 26.41
CA THR A 55 -36.30 52.05 27.57
C THR A 55 -34.80 52.33 27.49
N MET A 56 -34.10 51.81 26.47
CA MET A 56 -32.66 52.03 26.27
C MET A 56 -32.34 53.40 25.65
N ASN A 57 -31.18 53.96 26.01
CA ASN A 57 -30.63 55.15 25.36
C ASN A 57 -30.20 54.83 23.91
N GLU A 58 -30.21 55.82 23.00
CA GLU A 58 -29.88 55.64 21.57
C GLU A 58 -28.56 54.88 21.26
N PRO A 59 -27.43 55.11 21.95
CA PRO A 59 -26.20 54.33 21.70
C PRO A 59 -26.32 52.86 22.13
N GLU A 60 -26.98 52.57 23.25
CA GLU A 60 -27.18 51.20 23.76
C GLU A 60 -28.14 50.40 22.86
N ARG A 61 -29.17 51.06 22.32
CA ARG A 61 -30.10 50.46 21.36
C ARG A 61 -29.40 50.05 20.08
N THR A 62 -28.51 50.88 19.55
CA THR A 62 -27.76 50.61 18.32
C THR A 62 -26.80 49.43 18.53
N GLU A 63 -26.08 49.40 19.66
CA GLU A 63 -25.22 48.27 19.99
C GLU A 63 -26.02 46.96 20.14
N TRP A 64 -27.19 47.01 20.79
CA TRP A 64 -28.09 45.87 20.90
C TRP A 64 -28.56 45.35 19.54
N GLN A 65 -28.94 46.25 18.62
CA GLN A 65 -29.34 45.89 17.25
C GLN A 65 -28.20 45.20 16.49
N ILE A 66 -26.97 45.69 16.61
CA ILE A 66 -25.78 45.07 16.00
C ILE A 66 -25.56 43.65 16.54
N ARG A 67 -25.64 43.48 17.86
CA ARG A 67 -25.51 42.15 18.51
C ARG A 67 -26.61 41.19 18.05
N CYS A 68 -27.85 41.68 17.90
CA CYS A 68 -28.97 40.88 17.40
C CYS A 68 -28.79 40.48 15.92
N ALA A 69 -28.36 41.41 15.07
CA ALA A 69 -28.08 41.14 13.66
C ALA A 69 -26.95 40.11 13.51
N PHE A 70 -25.86 40.28 14.26
CA PHE A 70 -24.73 39.34 14.28
C PHE A 70 -25.16 37.95 14.77
N ASN A 71 -25.91 37.86 15.86
CA ASN A 71 -26.44 36.59 16.37
C ASN A 71 -27.37 35.91 15.34
N GLY A 72 -28.21 36.69 14.65
CA GLY A 72 -29.05 36.19 13.56
C GLY A 72 -28.22 35.63 12.40
N PHE A 73 -27.16 36.33 12.02
CA PHE A 73 -26.19 35.87 11.01
C PHE A 73 -25.52 34.57 11.44
N CYS A 74 -24.93 34.50 12.63
CA CYS A 74 -24.25 33.29 13.14
C CYS A 74 -25.19 32.08 13.17
N LYS A 75 -26.42 32.25 13.67
CA LYS A 75 -27.42 31.16 13.70
C LYS A 75 -27.77 30.67 12.30
N ARG A 76 -27.88 31.58 11.33
CA ARG A 76 -28.17 31.22 9.94
C ARG A 76 -27.00 30.49 9.30
N THR A 77 -25.79 30.99 9.48
CA THR A 77 -24.56 30.35 8.97
C THR A 77 -24.42 28.93 9.52
N LEU A 78 -24.53 28.73 10.83
CA LEU A 78 -24.43 27.40 11.45
C LEU A 78 -25.51 26.44 10.94
N LYS A 79 -26.75 26.91 10.77
CA LYS A 79 -27.83 26.11 10.21
C LYS A 79 -27.53 25.70 8.76
N ASN A 80 -27.08 26.64 7.94
CA ASN A 80 -26.79 26.38 6.53
C ASN A 80 -25.60 25.42 6.36
N GLU A 81 -24.53 25.59 7.14
CA GLU A 81 -23.39 24.67 7.13
C GLU A 81 -23.78 23.26 7.57
N SER A 82 -24.63 23.14 8.58
CA SER A 82 -25.17 21.82 8.98
C SER A 82 -25.97 21.15 7.85
N ILE A 83 -26.77 21.93 7.11
CA ILE A 83 -27.50 21.43 5.93
C ILE A 83 -26.53 21.02 4.81
N ASN A 84 -25.50 21.82 4.54
CA ASN A 84 -24.50 21.52 3.53
C ASN A 84 -23.74 20.23 3.87
N ALA A 85 -23.27 20.08 5.11
CA ALA A 85 -22.59 18.86 5.56
C ALA A 85 -23.47 17.61 5.40
N HIS A 86 -24.76 17.71 5.73
CA HIS A 86 -25.69 16.59 5.55
C HIS A 86 -25.96 16.27 4.07
N ARG A 87 -26.01 17.29 3.21
CA ARG A 87 -26.15 17.11 1.76
C ARG A 87 -24.92 16.41 1.18
N ASP A 88 -23.72 16.81 1.60
CA ASP A 88 -22.47 16.22 1.14
C ASP A 88 -22.34 14.77 1.59
N LEU A 89 -22.73 14.46 2.83
CA LEU A 89 -22.78 13.07 3.33
C LEU A 89 -23.69 12.20 2.45
N LYS A 90 -24.91 12.68 2.14
CA LYS A 90 -25.86 11.96 1.28
C LYS A 90 -25.32 11.76 -0.13
N LYS A 91 -24.61 12.76 -0.68
CA LYS A 91 -23.98 12.65 -1.99
C LYS A 91 -22.91 11.55 -1.99
N ARG A 92 -22.05 11.52 -0.97
CA ARG A 92 -21.03 10.48 -0.81
C ARG A 92 -21.66 9.11 -0.67
N GLN A 93 -22.67 8.96 0.19
CA GLN A 93 -23.41 7.69 0.38
C GLN A 93 -24.08 7.15 -0.89
N ALA A 94 -24.39 8.00 -1.88
CA ALA A 94 -24.97 7.56 -3.15
C ALA A 94 -23.93 7.01 -4.14
N HIS A 95 -22.64 7.30 -3.93
CA HIS A 95 -21.55 6.94 -4.86
C HIS A 95 -20.47 6.07 -4.21
N GLU A 96 -20.36 6.08 -2.88
CA GLU A 96 -19.37 5.35 -2.11
C GLU A 96 -20.03 4.11 -1.48
N ILE A 97 -19.39 2.96 -1.66
CA ILE A 97 -19.73 1.68 -1.03
C ILE A 97 -18.60 1.30 -0.08
N ASN A 98 -18.92 0.77 1.10
CA ASN A 98 -17.88 0.31 2.02
C ASN A 98 -17.26 -0.98 1.50
N PHE A 99 -15.98 -1.20 1.82
CA PHE A 99 -15.31 -2.45 1.49
C PHE A 99 -16.00 -3.68 2.09
N SER A 100 -16.61 -3.57 3.27
CA SER A 100 -17.34 -4.67 3.90
C SER A 100 -18.65 -5.04 3.20
N ASP A 101 -19.18 -4.14 2.39
CA ASP A 101 -20.43 -4.34 1.65
C ASP A 101 -20.18 -4.85 0.22
N LEU A 102 -18.90 -4.96 -0.20
CA LEU A 102 -18.52 -5.49 -1.50
C LEU A 102 -18.76 -6.99 -1.57
N THR A 103 -19.27 -7.45 -2.71
CA THR A 103 -19.29 -8.88 -3.01
C THR A 103 -17.88 -9.35 -3.37
N PRO A 104 -17.53 -10.64 -3.11
CA PRO A 104 -16.23 -11.18 -3.49
C PRO A 104 -15.91 -11.01 -4.99
N LYS A 105 -16.95 -10.95 -5.85
CA LYS A 105 -16.80 -10.72 -7.28
C LYS A 105 -16.35 -9.30 -7.63
N GLU A 106 -16.81 -8.30 -6.86
CA GLU A 106 -16.41 -6.90 -7.04
C GLU A 106 -15.01 -6.66 -6.46
N GLU A 107 -14.71 -7.27 -5.31
CA GLU A 107 -13.38 -7.23 -4.70
C GLU A 107 -12.31 -7.82 -5.64
N ASN A 108 -12.61 -8.95 -6.29
CA ASN A 108 -11.72 -9.57 -7.26
C ASN A 108 -11.51 -8.75 -8.55
N GLN A 109 -12.33 -7.73 -8.81
CA GLN A 109 -12.10 -6.80 -9.94
C GLN A 109 -11.18 -5.63 -9.57
N LEU A 110 -10.98 -5.37 -8.27
CA LEU A 110 -10.12 -4.29 -7.79
C LEU A 110 -8.65 -4.68 -7.76
N TYR A 111 -8.36 -5.98 -7.76
CA TYR A 111 -7.00 -6.49 -7.86
C TYR A 111 -6.84 -7.26 -9.17
N THR A 112 -5.75 -7.00 -9.89
CA THR A 112 -5.27 -7.90 -10.93
C THR A 112 -4.19 -8.75 -10.28
N CYS A 113 -4.44 -10.04 -10.06
CA CYS A 113 -3.31 -10.95 -9.91
C CYS A 113 -2.74 -11.05 -11.31
N GLU A 114 -1.59 -10.44 -11.52
CA GLU A 114 -0.73 -10.92 -12.58
C GLU A 114 -0.34 -12.34 -12.16
N ASP A 115 -0.98 -13.30 -12.82
CA ASP A 115 -0.74 -14.73 -12.67
C ASP A 115 0.63 -15.07 -13.27
N PHE A 116 1.70 -14.48 -12.74
CA PHE A 116 3.10 -14.72 -13.11
C PHE A 116 3.54 -16.19 -12.89
N PHE A 117 2.67 -17.01 -12.32
CA PHE A 117 2.94 -18.39 -11.97
C PHE A 117 1.95 -19.39 -12.59
N THR A 118 0.95 -18.94 -13.37
CA THR A 118 -0.15 -19.82 -13.81
C THR A 118 -0.07 -20.24 -15.28
N GLU A 119 0.64 -19.53 -16.13
CA GLU A 119 0.86 -19.85 -17.55
C GLU A 119 2.29 -19.35 -17.86
N ASP A 120 3.33 -20.15 -18.11
CA ASP A 120 3.43 -21.36 -18.93
C ASP A 120 4.45 -22.33 -18.30
N LYS A 121 4.06 -23.59 -18.08
CA LYS A 121 5.02 -24.70 -17.94
C LYS A 121 5.61 -25.10 -19.29
N GLU A 122 5.74 -24.15 -20.21
CA GLU A 122 6.59 -24.36 -21.37
C GLU A 122 8.02 -24.32 -20.83
N GLU A 123 8.59 -25.51 -20.65
CA GLU A 123 9.98 -25.67 -20.27
C GLU A 123 10.81 -24.79 -21.21
N GLN A 124 11.41 -23.71 -20.67
CA GLN A 124 12.18 -22.79 -21.50
C GLN A 124 13.31 -23.57 -22.16
N THR A 125 13.22 -23.67 -23.48
CA THR A 125 14.20 -24.36 -24.32
C THR A 125 15.15 -23.34 -24.93
N PHE A 126 16.44 -23.60 -24.81
CA PHE A 126 17.52 -22.81 -25.38
C PHE A 126 18.23 -23.60 -26.47
N PHE A 127 18.59 -22.93 -27.57
CA PHE A 127 19.40 -23.53 -28.63
C PHE A 127 20.80 -22.94 -28.60
N ALA A 128 21.80 -23.79 -28.38
CA ALA A 128 23.20 -23.39 -28.37
C ALA A 128 24.07 -24.45 -29.03
N GLY A 129 24.93 -24.04 -29.98
CA GLY A 129 25.89 -24.94 -30.62
C GLY A 129 25.27 -26.12 -31.38
N GLY A 130 24.04 -25.97 -31.92
CA GLY A 130 23.32 -27.04 -32.61
C GLY A 130 22.66 -28.07 -31.68
N LYS A 131 22.60 -27.78 -30.37
CA LYS A 131 21.96 -28.63 -29.37
C LYS A 131 20.80 -27.91 -28.70
N GLU A 132 19.79 -28.69 -28.34
CA GLU A 132 18.62 -28.24 -27.60
C GLU A 132 18.86 -28.43 -26.09
N LEU A 133 18.74 -27.36 -25.32
CA LEU A 133 18.99 -27.31 -23.88
C LEU A 133 17.71 -26.90 -23.15
N SER A 134 17.10 -27.79 -22.38
CA SER A 134 15.98 -27.43 -21.51
C SER A 134 16.47 -26.78 -20.21
N ALA A 135 15.68 -25.87 -19.64
CA ALA A 135 15.97 -25.27 -18.34
C ALA A 135 16.17 -26.33 -17.23
N ASN A 136 15.40 -27.43 -17.27
CA ASN A 136 15.54 -28.56 -16.36
C ASN A 136 16.91 -29.24 -16.49
N LEU A 137 17.38 -29.47 -17.72
CA LEU A 137 18.69 -30.08 -17.96
C LEU A 137 19.83 -29.21 -17.43
N ILE A 138 19.73 -27.89 -17.59
CA ILE A 138 20.72 -26.95 -17.05
C ILE A 138 20.71 -26.98 -15.51
N ALA A 139 19.53 -27.02 -14.89
CA ALA A 139 19.41 -27.13 -13.44
C ALA A 139 20.05 -28.43 -12.93
N ASP A 140 19.77 -29.56 -13.57
CA ASP A 140 20.35 -30.86 -13.23
C ASP A 140 21.87 -30.86 -13.40
N ALA A 141 22.38 -30.25 -14.46
CA ALA A 141 23.83 -30.10 -14.68
C ALA A 141 24.49 -29.31 -13.53
N ILE A 142 23.86 -28.23 -13.06
CA ILE A 142 24.35 -27.43 -11.93
C ILE A 142 24.26 -28.24 -10.62
N HIS A 143 23.22 -29.04 -10.45
CA HIS A 143 23.08 -29.95 -9.30
C HIS A 143 24.11 -31.10 -9.31
N SER A 144 24.59 -31.54 -10.47
CA SER A 144 25.65 -32.56 -10.55
C SER A 144 27.01 -32.06 -10.03
N LEU A 145 27.25 -30.75 -10.02
CA LEU A 145 28.52 -30.18 -9.58
C LEU A 145 28.77 -30.38 -8.06
N PRO A 146 30.03 -30.58 -7.65
CA PRO A 146 30.42 -30.50 -6.23
C PRO A 146 29.99 -29.18 -5.61
N GLU A 147 29.59 -29.20 -4.34
CA GLU A 147 29.00 -28.05 -3.66
C GLU A 147 29.89 -26.79 -3.71
N GLU A 148 31.20 -26.94 -3.50
CA GLU A 148 32.16 -25.83 -3.56
C GLU A 148 32.20 -25.15 -4.93
N LYS A 149 32.06 -25.95 -5.99
CA LYS A 149 32.08 -25.52 -7.39
C LYS A 149 30.75 -24.86 -7.76
N ARG A 150 29.64 -25.48 -7.35
CA ARG A 150 28.28 -24.96 -7.53
C ARG A 150 28.13 -23.56 -6.93
N ARG A 151 28.57 -23.36 -5.68
CA ARG A 151 28.50 -22.04 -5.01
C ARG A 151 29.29 -20.97 -5.76
N ALA A 152 30.46 -21.29 -6.30
CA ALA A 152 31.27 -20.34 -7.06
C ALA A 152 30.57 -19.89 -8.36
N VAL A 153 29.93 -20.82 -9.09
CA VAL A 153 29.18 -20.51 -10.32
C VAL A 153 27.93 -19.68 -10.00
N LEU A 154 27.18 -20.06 -8.96
CA LEU A 154 25.96 -19.36 -8.57
C LEU A 154 26.24 -17.91 -8.18
N LEU A 155 27.26 -17.66 -7.36
CA LEU A 155 27.62 -16.31 -6.94
C LEU A 155 28.13 -15.45 -8.10
N TYR A 156 28.84 -16.06 -9.06
CA TYR A 156 29.36 -15.34 -10.21
C TYR A 156 28.26 -14.87 -11.18
N TYR A 157 27.27 -15.72 -11.48
CA TYR A 157 26.23 -15.39 -12.48
C TYR A 157 24.93 -14.84 -11.90
N PHE A 158 24.47 -15.30 -10.73
CA PHE A 158 23.19 -14.83 -10.16
C PHE A 158 23.36 -13.59 -9.28
N PHE A 159 24.55 -13.39 -8.71
CA PHE A 159 24.83 -12.27 -7.81
C PHE A 159 25.87 -11.30 -8.38
N ASP A 160 26.31 -11.50 -9.62
CA ASP A 160 27.34 -10.69 -10.32
C ASP A 160 28.62 -10.45 -9.50
N MET A 161 28.94 -11.37 -8.57
CA MET A 161 30.12 -11.23 -7.71
C MET A 161 31.39 -11.59 -8.48
N SER A 162 32.40 -10.73 -8.37
CA SER A 162 33.73 -10.99 -8.92
C SER A 162 34.49 -12.05 -8.12
N ASP A 163 35.52 -12.66 -8.72
CA ASP A 163 36.38 -13.65 -8.04
C ASP A 163 37.00 -13.13 -6.74
N ALA A 164 37.24 -11.82 -6.65
CA ALA A 164 37.81 -11.18 -5.48
C ALA A 164 36.79 -11.08 -4.33
N GLU A 165 35.54 -10.76 -4.65
CA GLU A 165 34.45 -10.68 -3.65
C GLU A 165 34.08 -12.07 -3.15
N ILE A 166 34.01 -13.07 -4.02
CA ILE A 166 33.78 -14.47 -3.64
C ILE A 166 34.93 -14.99 -2.78
N ALA A 167 36.19 -14.65 -3.13
CA ALA A 167 37.37 -15.00 -2.35
C ALA A 167 37.32 -14.39 -0.94
N ALA A 168 36.95 -13.11 -0.84
CA ALA A 168 36.78 -12.42 0.44
C ALA A 168 35.66 -13.05 1.30
N LEU A 169 34.53 -13.41 0.68
CA LEU A 169 33.38 -14.02 1.35
C LEU A 169 33.73 -15.34 2.03
N TYR A 170 34.45 -16.23 1.32
CA TYR A 170 34.81 -17.55 1.85
C TYR A 170 36.19 -17.61 2.52
N GLN A 171 36.94 -16.50 2.55
CA GLN A 171 38.32 -16.45 3.06
C GLN A 171 39.26 -17.41 2.34
N ILE A 172 39.12 -17.51 1.02
CA ILE A 172 39.89 -18.41 0.16
C ILE A 172 40.72 -17.57 -0.84
N PRO A 173 41.91 -18.00 -1.27
CA PRO A 173 42.65 -17.28 -2.30
C PRO A 173 41.85 -17.14 -3.61
N ARG A 174 41.97 -15.98 -4.27
CA ARG A 174 41.34 -15.71 -5.57
C ARG A 174 41.62 -16.79 -6.62
N SER A 175 42.84 -17.32 -6.64
CA SER A 175 43.25 -18.38 -7.58
C SER A 175 42.44 -19.67 -7.41
N THR A 176 42.03 -20.01 -6.19
CA THR A 176 41.19 -21.18 -5.93
C THR A 176 39.76 -20.96 -6.42
N VAL A 177 39.21 -19.75 -6.28
CA VAL A 177 37.88 -19.40 -6.83
C VAL A 177 37.91 -19.48 -8.35
N GLN A 178 38.95 -18.92 -8.97
CA GLN A 178 39.17 -19.01 -10.42
C GLN A 178 39.24 -20.47 -10.88
N TYR A 179 40.03 -21.31 -10.21
CA TYR A 179 40.12 -22.74 -10.51
C TYR A 179 38.78 -23.46 -10.37
N ARG A 180 38.04 -23.19 -9.29
CA ARG A 180 36.70 -23.76 -9.09
C ARG A 180 35.77 -23.36 -10.23
N ARG A 181 35.78 -22.10 -10.68
CA ARG A 181 34.96 -21.64 -11.80
C ARG A 181 35.35 -22.32 -13.12
N THR A 182 36.64 -22.29 -13.50
CA THR A 182 37.09 -22.89 -14.76
C THR A 182 36.83 -24.40 -14.80
N SER A 183 37.13 -25.10 -13.70
CA SER A 183 36.86 -26.54 -13.61
C SER A 183 35.35 -26.85 -13.58
N SER A 184 34.51 -25.97 -13.04
CA SER A 184 33.05 -26.14 -13.10
C SER A 184 32.56 -26.08 -14.54
N PHE A 185 33.06 -25.16 -15.35
CA PHE A 185 32.67 -25.06 -16.77
C PHE A 185 33.07 -26.29 -17.58
N GLU A 186 34.24 -26.87 -17.32
CA GLU A 186 34.63 -28.12 -17.97
C GLU A 186 33.67 -29.27 -17.64
N LEU A 187 33.24 -29.35 -16.38
CA LEU A 187 32.27 -30.37 -15.94
C LEU A 187 30.89 -30.14 -16.53
N LEU A 188 30.39 -28.88 -16.50
CA LEU A 188 29.11 -28.51 -17.10
C LEU A 188 29.11 -28.78 -18.60
N LYS A 189 30.20 -28.44 -19.30
CA LYS A 189 30.34 -28.71 -20.74
C LYS A 189 30.23 -30.20 -21.04
N ARG A 190 30.96 -31.05 -20.31
CA ARG A 190 30.90 -32.52 -20.50
C ARG A 190 29.49 -33.06 -20.23
N TYR A 191 28.88 -32.63 -19.13
CA TYR A 191 27.53 -33.07 -18.75
C TYR A 191 26.49 -32.71 -19.82
N LEU A 192 26.50 -31.46 -20.28
CA LEU A 192 25.57 -31.00 -21.31
C LEU A 192 25.87 -31.63 -22.67
N GLU A 193 27.13 -31.88 -23.02
CA GLU A 193 27.47 -32.55 -24.27
C GLU A 193 26.96 -34.01 -24.31
N GLU A 194 26.97 -34.70 -23.18
CA GLU A 194 26.50 -36.08 -23.04
C GLU A 194 24.95 -36.20 -23.01
N HIS A 195 24.26 -35.19 -22.47
CA HIS A 195 22.82 -35.28 -22.19
C HIS A 195 21.94 -34.40 -23.09
N ALA A 196 22.52 -33.45 -23.83
CA ALA A 196 21.74 -32.61 -24.74
C ALA A 196 21.47 -33.34 -26.06
N TYR A 197 20.24 -33.20 -26.56
CA TYR A 197 19.85 -33.77 -27.84
C TYR A 197 20.50 -32.99 -28.98
N ASP A 198 21.10 -33.73 -29.91
CA ASP A 198 21.53 -33.16 -31.19
C ASP A 198 20.28 -32.73 -31.95
N TYR A 199 20.18 -31.43 -32.23
CA TYR A 199 19.06 -30.93 -33.01
C TYR A 199 19.23 -31.42 -34.45
N PRO A 200 18.29 -32.21 -35.01
CA PRO A 200 18.39 -32.67 -36.38
C PRO A 200 18.27 -31.47 -37.30
N GLY A 201 19.43 -30.95 -37.73
CA GLY A 201 19.50 -29.94 -38.77
C GLY A 201 18.91 -30.51 -40.06
N TRP A 202 17.97 -29.77 -40.64
CA TRP A 202 17.53 -29.97 -42.03
C TRP A 202 18.66 -29.66 -43.00
#